data_AF-A0A850P2T2-F1
#
_entry.id   AF-A0A850P2T2-F1
#
_cell.length_a   1.000
_cell.length_b   1.000
_cell.length_c   1.000
_cell.angle_alpha   90.00
_cell.angle_beta   90.00
_cell.angle_gamma   90.00
#
_symmetry.space_group_name_H-M   'P 1'
#
loop_
_entity.id
_entity.type
_entity.pdbx_description
1 polymer ?
#
loop_
_entity_poly.entity_id
_entity_poly.type
_entity_poly.pdbx_seq_one_letter_code
_entity_poly.pdbx_strand_id
1 'polypeptide(L)'
;MIRYSLRCATGHGFEGWFRDSATYEAQARDGQLACPECGTTTVDRALMTPALARRAEMPAPVPVPAAAVPTAVATPMPTRAVMPDGVRAAL
;
A
#
# COMPACT_ATOMS: atom_id res chain seq x y z
N MET A 1 -11.09 7.44 -21.80
CA MET A 1 -10.33 8.68 -21.49
C MET A 1 -10.22 8.77 -19.99
N ILE A 2 -9.00 8.79 -19.46
CA ILE A 2 -8.67 8.73 -18.03
C ILE A 2 -7.91 10.00 -17.68
N ARG A 3 -8.24 10.60 -16.53
CA ARG A 3 -7.52 11.73 -15.98
C ARG A 3 -6.46 11.25 -14.99
N TYR A 4 -5.22 11.70 -15.16
CA TYR A 4 -4.15 11.51 -14.19
C TYR A 4 -3.68 12.85 -13.64
N SER A 5 -3.45 12.89 -12.33
CA SER A 5 -2.70 13.95 -11.68
C SER A 5 -1.22 13.63 -11.78
N LEU A 6 -0.45 14.55 -12.33
CA LEU A 6 0.97 14.41 -12.64
C LEU A 6 1.78 15.46 -11.87
N ARG A 7 3.04 15.16 -11.60
CA ARG A 7 3.98 16.07 -10.96
C ARG A 7 5.34 15.99 -11.63
N CYS A 8 5.92 17.13 -11.95
CA CYS A 8 7.25 17.17 -12.52
C CYS A 8 8.35 17.09 -11.45
N ALA A 9 9.61 16.87 -11.85
CA ALA A 9 10.76 16.84 -10.94
C ALA A 9 10.94 18.15 -10.14
N THR A 10 10.51 19.30 -10.67
CA THR A 10 10.52 20.60 -9.98
C THR A 10 9.40 20.73 -8.94
N GLY A 11 8.44 19.81 -8.96
CA GLY A 11 7.34 19.76 -8.00
C GLY A 11 6.04 20.42 -8.47
N HIS A 12 5.97 20.92 -9.71
CA HIS A 12 4.73 21.47 -10.29
C HIS A 12 3.72 20.35 -10.54
N GLY A 13 2.49 20.53 -10.03
CA GLY A 13 1.38 19.62 -10.24
C GLY A 13 0.53 20.05 -11.43
N PHE A 14 0.19 19.12 -12.31
CA PHE A 14 -0.71 19.38 -13.45
C PHE A 14 -1.54 18.15 -13.77
N GLU A 15 -2.56 18.30 -14.62
CA GLU A 15 -3.44 17.20 -15.00
C GLU A 15 -3.28 16.85 -16.48
N GLY A 16 -3.23 15.54 -16.77
CA GLY A 16 -3.15 15.00 -18.13
C GLY A 16 -4.34 14.09 -18.42
N TRP A 17 -4.91 14.23 -19.62
CA TRP A 17 -5.99 13.39 -20.13
C TRP A 17 -5.43 12.40 -21.14
N PHE A 18 -5.54 11.12 -20.82
CA PHE A 18 -5.03 10.03 -21.65
C PHE A 18 -6.18 9.16 -22.14
N ARG A 19 -5.98 8.42 -23.24
CA ARG A 19 -7.01 7.48 -23.72
C ARG A 19 -7.26 6.38 -22.70
N ASP A 20 -6.16 5.81 -22.19
CA ASP A 20 -6.06 4.67 -21.28
C ASP A 20 -4.74 4.73 -20.49
N SER A 21 -4.57 3.82 -19.52
CA SER A 21 -3.38 3.76 -18.66
C SER A 21 -2.11 3.33 -19.41
N ALA A 22 -2.23 2.47 -20.42
CA ALA A 22 -1.10 1.98 -21.20
C ALA A 22 -0.48 3.10 -22.05
N THR A 23 -1.33 3.97 -22.63
CA THR A 23 -0.90 5.16 -23.36
C THR A 23 -0.10 6.11 -22.46
N TYR A 24 -0.54 6.32 -21.21
CA TYR A 24 0.22 7.11 -20.24
C TYR A 24 1.60 6.48 -19.97
N GLU A 25 1.67 5.17 -19.70
CA GLU A 25 2.96 4.53 -19.40
C GLU A 25 3.92 4.60 -20.58
N ALA A 26 3.43 4.44 -21.81
CA ALA A 26 4.24 4.56 -23.01
C ALA A 26 4.83 5.97 -23.15
N GLN A 27 4.00 7.01 -23.01
CA GLN A 27 4.45 8.40 -23.12
C GLN A 27 5.40 8.80 -21.98
N ALA A 28 5.17 8.29 -20.76
CA ALA A 28 6.06 8.52 -19.62
C ALA A 28 7.43 7.86 -19.83
N ARG A 29 7.46 6.62 -20.34
CA ARG A 29 8.72 5.91 -20.65
C ARG A 29 9.50 6.55 -21.79
N ASP A 30 8.79 7.03 -22.81
CA ASP A 30 9.41 7.71 -23.97
C ASP A 30 9.80 9.16 -23.66
N GLY A 31 9.45 9.69 -22.48
CA GLY A 31 9.76 11.07 -22.10
C GLY A 31 8.96 12.11 -22.88
N GLN A 32 7.81 11.73 -23.45
CA GLN A 32 6.93 12.62 -24.22
C GLN A 32 6.05 13.53 -23.34
N LEU A 33 6.08 13.32 -22.02
CA LEU A 33 5.31 14.12 -21.07
C LEU A 33 6.11 15.32 -20.61
N ALA A 34 5.87 16.48 -21.22
CA ALA A 34 6.49 17.74 -20.80
C ALA A 34 5.63 18.48 -19.77
N CYS A 35 6.27 19.01 -18.74
CA CYS A 35 5.63 19.93 -17.80
C CYS A 35 5.32 21.26 -18.50
N PRO A 36 4.07 21.77 -18.46
CA PRO A 36 3.73 23.04 -19.09
C PRO A 36 4.37 24.26 -18.39
N GLU A 37 4.75 24.12 -17.11
CA GLU A 37 5.32 25.20 -16.32
C GLU A 37 6.83 25.37 -16.54
N CYS A 38 7.58 24.27 -16.65
CA CYS A 38 9.05 24.31 -16.74
C CYS A 38 9.64 23.56 -17.93
N GLY A 39 8.84 22.85 -18.71
CA GLY A 39 9.29 22.10 -19.89
C GLY A 39 10.05 20.81 -19.60
N THR A 40 10.24 20.41 -18.33
CA THR A 40 10.91 19.15 -18.01
C THR A 40 10.08 17.95 -18.45
N THR A 41 10.74 16.95 -19.01
CA THR A 41 10.13 15.68 -19.42
C THR A 41 10.10 14.64 -18.29
N THR A 42 10.73 14.95 -17.16
CA THR A 42 10.71 14.10 -15.96
C THR A 42 9.43 14.36 -15.18
N VAL A 43 8.39 13.58 -15.49
CA VAL A 43 7.06 13.67 -14.89
C VAL A 43 6.67 12.34 -14.27
N ASP A 44 6.24 12.37 -13.02
CA ASP A 44 5.75 11.20 -12.28
C ASP A 44 4.24 11.35 -11.97
N ARG A 45 3.57 10.23 -11.66
CA ARG A 45 2.16 10.28 -11.25
C ARG A 45 2.08 10.80 -9.83
N ALA A 46 1.37 11.91 -9.64
CA ALA A 46 1.01 12.45 -8.34
C ALA A 46 -0.08 11.60 -7.67
N LEU A 47 0.15 10.30 -7.56
CA LEU A 47 -0.68 9.40 -6.82
C LEU A 47 -0.42 9.66 -5.33
N MET A 48 -1.36 10.36 -4.69
CA MET A 48 -1.51 10.38 -3.23
C MET A 48 -2.00 8.98 -2.79
N THR A 49 -1.18 7.95 -3.02
CA THR A 49 -1.47 6.57 -2.60
C THR A 49 -0.57 6.29 -1.40
N PRO A 50 -1.11 5.87 -0.24
CA PRO A 50 -0.27 5.48 0.89
C PRO A 50 0.71 4.43 0.39
N ALA A 51 1.99 4.66 0.64
CA ALA A 51 3.09 3.87 0.10
C ALA A 51 2.82 2.37 0.30
N LEU A 52 2.43 1.66 -0.76
CA LEU A 52 2.48 0.20 -0.76
C LEU A 52 3.96 -0.16 -0.83
N ALA A 53 4.57 -0.32 0.34
CA ALA A 53 5.90 -0.87 0.48
C ALA A 53 5.99 -2.13 -0.40
N ARG A 54 6.89 -2.09 -1.39
CA ARG A 54 7.29 -3.26 -2.14
C ARG A 54 7.67 -4.31 -1.12
N ARG A 55 6.93 -5.41 -1.06
CA ARG A 55 7.27 -6.58 -0.25
C ARG A 55 8.69 -6.96 -0.67
N ALA A 56 9.67 -6.67 0.19
CA ALA A 56 10.99 -7.24 0.07
C ALA A 56 10.79 -8.76 -0.02
N GLU A 57 11.37 -9.34 -1.06
CA GLU A 57 11.46 -10.78 -1.22
C GLU A 57 11.77 -11.42 0.13
N MET A 58 10.88 -12.33 0.52
CA MET A 58 11.01 -13.12 1.73
C MET A 58 12.33 -13.91 1.59
N PRO A 59 13.33 -13.71 2.47
CA PRO A 59 14.48 -14.60 2.45
C PRO A 59 13.97 -16.02 2.68
N ALA A 60 14.38 -16.92 1.80
CA ALA A 60 14.01 -18.33 1.79
C ALA A 60 14.20 -18.96 3.19
N PRO A 61 13.32 -19.89 3.59
CA PRO A 61 13.40 -20.50 4.91
C PRO A 61 14.72 -21.24 5.06
N VAL A 62 15.53 -20.83 6.04
CA VAL A 62 16.66 -21.64 6.52
C VAL A 62 16.09 -22.93 7.13
N PRO A 63 16.56 -24.13 6.72
CA PRO A 63 16.10 -25.36 7.33
C PRO A 63 16.68 -25.44 8.75
N VAL A 64 15.81 -25.34 9.76
CA VAL A 64 16.17 -25.69 11.14
C VAL A 64 16.19 -27.22 11.23
N PRO A 65 17.31 -27.86 11.63
CA PRO A 65 17.35 -29.30 11.80
C PRO A 65 16.45 -29.70 12.97
N ALA A 66 15.65 -30.75 12.74
CA ALA A 66 14.79 -31.37 13.73
C ALA A 66 15.60 -31.82 14.95
N ALA A 67 15.30 -31.24 16.12
CA ALA A 67 15.67 -31.82 17.39
C ALA A 67 14.66 -31.43 18.48
N ALA A 68 14.16 -32.47 19.15
CA ALA A 68 13.57 -32.49 20.47
C ALA A 68 12.16 -31.88 20.65
N VAL A 69 11.16 -32.77 20.53
CA VAL A 69 10.03 -32.77 21.47
C VAL A 69 10.56 -32.91 22.91
N PRO A 70 9.98 -32.16 23.86
CA PRO A 70 9.27 -32.88 24.91
C PRO A 70 7.87 -32.33 25.17
N THR A 71 6.94 -33.27 25.26
CA THR A 71 5.65 -33.20 25.95
C THR A 71 5.78 -32.55 27.33
N ALA A 72 5.01 -31.49 27.60
CA ALA A 72 4.43 -31.23 28.92
C ALA A 72 3.27 -30.22 28.79
N VAL A 73 2.02 -30.69 28.79
CA VAL A 73 1.05 -30.72 29.90
C VAL A 73 0.51 -29.34 30.31
N ALA A 74 -0.81 -29.33 30.48
CA ALA A 74 -1.62 -28.50 31.37
C ALA A 74 -2.25 -27.24 30.76
N THR A 75 -3.47 -27.43 30.25
CA THR A 75 -4.54 -26.45 30.41
C THR A 75 -4.86 -26.29 31.90
N PRO A 76 -4.88 -25.06 32.41
CA PRO A 76 -6.04 -24.70 33.22
C PRO A 76 -6.71 -23.43 32.67
N MET A 77 -8.04 -23.51 32.51
CA MET A 77 -8.86 -22.31 32.39
C MET A 77 -8.78 -21.54 33.73
N PRO A 78 -8.79 -20.21 33.68
CA PRO A 78 -9.42 -19.44 34.73
C PRO A 78 -10.65 -18.70 34.20
N THR A 79 -11.78 -19.10 34.79
CA THR A 79 -12.85 -18.26 35.35
C THR A 79 -13.37 -17.09 34.54
N ARG A 80 -14.66 -17.23 34.19
CA ARG A 80 -15.61 -16.16 33.79
C ARG A 80 -15.32 -14.87 34.55
N ALA A 81 -14.87 -13.85 33.83
CA ALA A 81 -14.88 -12.48 34.30
C ALA A 81 -16.31 -11.93 34.24
N VAL A 82 -16.64 -11.23 35.33
CA VAL A 82 -17.88 -10.55 35.64
C VAL A 82 -18.13 -9.32 34.75
N MET A 83 -19.43 -8.98 34.67
CA MET A 83 -20.21 -7.97 33.93
C MET A 83 -19.66 -6.53 33.87
N PRO A 84 -20.31 -5.63 33.09
CA PRO A 84 -21.05 -4.58 33.81
C PRO A 84 -22.51 -4.37 33.36
N ASP A 85 -23.28 -3.99 34.37
CA ASP A 85 -24.63 -3.42 34.34
C ASP A 85 -24.67 -2.14 33.48
N GLY A 86 -25.67 -2.01 32.60
CA GLY A 86 -25.73 -0.88 31.68
C GLY A 86 -26.86 -0.88 30.66
N VAL A 87 -28.09 -0.64 31.14
CA VAL A 87 -29.17 0.14 30.50
C VAL A 87 -29.63 -0.26 29.08
N ARG A 88 -30.89 -0.74 28.96
CA ARG A 88 -31.74 -0.46 27.79
C ARG A 88 -33.23 -0.83 27.94
N ALA A 89 -34.04 0.22 28.07
CA ALA A 89 -35.34 0.48 27.41
C ALA A 89 -36.52 -0.50 27.60
N ALA A 90 -37.48 -0.08 28.42
CA ALA A 90 -38.91 -0.37 28.27
C ALA A 90 -39.66 0.86 28.84
N LEU A 91 -40.31 1.64 27.96
CA LEU A 91 -41.77 1.77 27.84
C LEU A 91 -42.36 2.81 28.80
#